data_AF-A0A3D3JJC5-F1
#
_entry.id   AF-A0A3D3JJC5-F1
#
_cell.length_a   1.000
_cell.length_b   1.000
_cell.length_c   1.000
_cell.angle_alpha   90.00
_cell.angle_beta   90.00
_cell.angle_gamma   90.00
#
_symmetry.space_group_name_H-M   'P 1'
#
loop_
_entity.id
_entity.type
_entity.pdbx_description
1 polymer ?
#
loop_
_entity_poly.entity_id
_entity_poly.type
_entity_poly.pdbx_seq_one_letter_code
_entity_poly.pdbx_strand_id
1 'polypeptide(L)'
;FTQDDAHIYCTHDQLKAELTNAIELTQLVFTTFGMEVKTRLSIRDPKTPEKYAGDPAMWDQAEREIREVADAMGLDYFIGEGEAAFYGPKFDFIVRDAIGRKWQLGTVQVDYVMPERFQLDYVGADNQKHRPVIIHRAPFGSMERFISILIEHYAGNFPFWLAPVQLNVLPIADAHQSFAEDVAAELRARGIRVNIDLRNEKINRKIA
;
A
#
# COMPACT_ATOMS: atom_id res chain seq x y z
N PHE A 1 -6.85 12.23 5.62
CA PHE A 1 -5.73 11.51 5.00
C PHE A 1 -6.17 11.10 3.61
N THR A 2 -5.24 10.85 2.70
CA THR A 2 -5.51 10.31 1.36
C THR A 2 -5.00 8.88 1.30
N GLN A 3 -5.83 7.95 0.81
CA GLN A 3 -5.43 6.56 0.58
C GLN A 3 -5.38 6.25 -0.90
N ASP A 4 -4.54 5.30 -1.26
CA ASP A 4 -4.54 4.62 -2.56
C ASP A 4 -5.66 3.56 -2.65
N ASP A 5 -6.82 3.91 -2.11
CA ASP A 5 -7.94 3.01 -1.92
C ASP A 5 -8.60 2.62 -3.25
N ALA A 6 -9.04 1.37 -3.35
CA ALA A 6 -9.82 0.88 -4.47
C ALA A 6 -10.76 -0.25 -4.05
N HIS A 7 -11.87 -0.36 -4.79
CA HIS A 7 -12.92 -1.35 -4.58
C HIS A 7 -13.08 -2.18 -5.86
N ILE A 8 -12.80 -3.48 -5.77
CA ILE A 8 -12.94 -4.42 -6.88
C ILE A 8 -14.26 -5.16 -6.70
N TYR A 9 -15.12 -5.10 -7.72
CA TYR A 9 -16.36 -5.86 -7.76
C TYR A 9 -16.14 -7.09 -8.63
N CYS A 10 -16.26 -8.28 -8.05
CA CYS A 10 -15.99 -9.53 -8.74
C CYS A 10 -17.08 -10.56 -8.44
N THR A 11 -17.14 -11.61 -9.26
CA THR A 11 -17.98 -12.76 -8.99
C THR A 11 -17.34 -13.65 -7.92
N HIS A 12 -18.12 -14.52 -7.27
CA HIS A 12 -17.61 -15.42 -6.24
C HIS A 12 -16.53 -16.39 -6.74
N ASP A 13 -16.60 -16.82 -8.00
CA ASP A 13 -15.59 -17.67 -8.65
C ASP A 13 -14.29 -16.93 -8.97
N GLN A 14 -14.35 -15.61 -9.18
CA GLN A 14 -13.18 -14.75 -9.42
C GLN A 14 -12.47 -14.34 -8.12
N LEU A 15 -13.17 -14.33 -6.99
CA LEU A 15 -12.69 -13.77 -5.72
C LEU A 15 -11.27 -14.21 -5.33
N LYS A 16 -10.96 -15.50 -5.38
CA LYS A 16 -9.64 -16.02 -4.96
C LYS A 16 -8.52 -15.53 -5.87
N ALA A 17 -8.77 -15.44 -7.17
CA ALA A 17 -7.81 -14.93 -8.14
C ALA A 17 -7.57 -13.43 -7.92
N GLU A 18 -8.63 -12.65 -7.73
CA GLU A 18 -8.53 -11.21 -7.47
C GLU A 18 -7.86 -10.90 -6.12
N LEU A 19 -8.11 -11.70 -5.08
CA LEU A 19 -7.38 -11.61 -3.81
C LEU A 19 -5.88 -11.86 -4.01
N THR A 20 -5.53 -12.89 -4.76
CA THR A 20 -4.13 -13.23 -5.08
C THR A 20 -3.46 -12.05 -5.78
N ASN A 21 -4.07 -11.51 -6.83
CA ASN A 21 -3.56 -10.36 -7.59
C ASN A 21 -3.37 -9.13 -6.68
N ALA A 22 -4.33 -8.85 -5.80
CA ALA A 22 -4.25 -7.70 -4.88
C ALA A 22 -3.12 -7.86 -3.83
N ILE A 23 -2.90 -9.08 -3.35
CA ILE A 23 -1.81 -9.41 -2.42
C ILE A 23 -0.46 -9.29 -3.12
N GLU A 24 -0.32 -9.83 -4.34
CA GLU A 24 0.91 -9.74 -5.15
C GLU A 24 1.28 -8.28 -5.45
N LEU A 25 0.30 -7.45 -5.84
CA LEU A 25 0.52 -6.01 -6.01
C LEU A 25 1.05 -5.36 -4.73
N THR A 26 0.47 -5.72 -3.58
CA THR A 26 0.86 -5.19 -2.28
C THR A 26 2.28 -5.63 -1.90
N GLN A 27 2.65 -6.89 -2.17
CA GLN A 27 4.00 -7.40 -1.98
C GLN A 27 5.02 -6.74 -2.92
N LEU A 28 4.65 -6.51 -4.18
CA LEU A 28 5.48 -5.79 -5.15
C LEU A 28 5.79 -4.38 -4.67
N VAL A 29 4.78 -3.67 -4.15
CA VAL A 29 4.96 -2.36 -3.53
C VAL A 29 6.01 -2.45 -2.42
N PHE A 30 5.81 -3.27 -1.39
CA PHE A 30 6.75 -3.34 -0.27
C PHE A 30 8.17 -3.77 -0.69
N THR A 31 8.28 -4.72 -1.62
CA THR A 31 9.57 -5.16 -2.18
C THR A 31 10.28 -4.02 -2.92
N THR A 32 9.54 -3.20 -3.66
CA THR A 32 10.09 -2.03 -4.39
C THR A 32 10.73 -1.01 -3.43
N PHE A 33 10.16 -0.84 -2.23
CA PHE A 33 10.73 0.02 -1.19
C PHE A 33 11.73 -0.70 -0.29
N GLY A 34 11.96 -2.00 -0.45
CA GLY A 34 12.86 -2.78 0.40
C GLY A 34 12.34 -2.96 1.83
N MET A 35 11.01 -2.96 2.02
CA MET A 35 10.37 -3.06 3.33
C MET A 35 10.01 -4.51 3.65
N GLU A 36 10.49 -5.03 4.77
CA GLU A 36 10.06 -6.34 5.28
C GLU A 36 8.68 -6.25 5.92
N VAL A 37 7.78 -7.16 5.53
CA VAL A 37 6.40 -7.19 6.00
C VAL A 37 6.04 -8.55 6.58
N LYS A 38 5.21 -8.55 7.62
CA LYS A 38 4.54 -9.75 8.13
C LYS A 38 3.06 -9.71 7.78
N THR A 39 2.56 -10.79 7.22
CA THR A 39 1.14 -10.91 6.91
C THR A 39 0.36 -11.33 8.16
N ARG A 40 -0.76 -10.66 8.42
CA ARG A 40 -1.72 -11.04 9.45
C ARG A 40 -3.07 -11.32 8.79
N LEU A 41 -3.63 -12.49 9.03
CA LEU A 41 -5.02 -12.77 8.70
C LEU A 41 -5.89 -12.32 9.86
N SER A 42 -6.61 -11.24 9.65
CA SER A 42 -7.47 -10.63 10.64
C SER A 42 -8.88 -11.19 10.48
N ILE A 43 -9.32 -11.93 11.50
CA ILE A 43 -10.59 -12.67 11.55
C ILE A 43 -11.49 -12.13 12.67
N ARG A 44 -12.76 -12.54 12.67
CA ARG A 44 -13.71 -12.10 13.70
C ARG A 44 -13.36 -12.68 15.07
N ASP A 45 -13.70 -11.93 16.12
CA ASP A 45 -13.67 -12.45 17.48
C ASP A 45 -14.95 -13.27 17.74
N PRO A 46 -14.84 -14.59 17.96
CA PRO A 46 -16.00 -15.44 18.23
C PRO A 46 -16.71 -15.10 19.54
N LYS A 47 -16.06 -14.36 20.46
CA LYS A 47 -16.64 -13.93 21.73
C LYS A 47 -17.47 -12.65 21.62
N THR A 48 -17.32 -11.90 20.53
CA THR A 48 -18.07 -10.65 20.30
C THR A 48 -18.71 -10.61 18.91
N PRO A 49 -19.57 -11.61 18.56
CA PRO A 49 -20.18 -11.72 17.24
C PRO A 49 -21.03 -10.51 16.85
N GLU A 50 -21.60 -9.80 17.84
CA GLU A 50 -22.42 -8.61 17.66
C GLU A 50 -21.68 -7.41 17.04
N LYS A 51 -20.34 -7.42 17.03
CA LYS A 51 -19.52 -6.39 16.38
C LYS A 51 -19.45 -6.55 14.86
N TYR A 52 -19.82 -7.71 14.34
CA TYR A 52 -19.66 -8.07 12.94
C TYR A 52 -21.02 -8.11 12.27
N ALA A 53 -21.17 -7.32 11.21
CA ALA A 53 -22.38 -7.24 10.42
C ALA A 53 -22.43 -8.39 9.38
N GLY A 54 -23.64 -8.75 8.96
CA GLY A 54 -23.86 -9.76 7.93
C GLY A 54 -24.20 -11.14 8.50
N ASP A 55 -24.38 -12.10 7.59
CA ASP A 55 -24.72 -13.48 7.93
C ASP A 55 -23.49 -14.21 8.50
N PRO A 56 -23.59 -14.89 9.66
CA PRO A 56 -22.54 -15.76 10.18
C PRO A 56 -22.00 -16.77 9.16
N ALA A 57 -22.84 -17.30 8.26
CA ALA A 57 -22.42 -18.24 7.23
C ALA A 57 -21.53 -17.60 6.16
N MET A 58 -21.81 -16.35 5.78
CA MET A 58 -20.95 -15.57 4.86
C MET A 58 -19.60 -15.28 5.49
N TRP A 59 -19.56 -15.03 6.80
CA TRP A 59 -18.31 -14.88 7.54
C TRP A 59 -17.47 -16.16 7.55
N ASP A 60 -18.09 -17.31 7.85
CA ASP A 60 -17.40 -18.60 7.82
C ASP A 60 -16.85 -18.91 6.41
N GLN A 61 -17.57 -18.51 5.37
CA GLN A 61 -17.10 -18.58 4.00
C GLN A 61 -15.91 -17.65 3.74
N ALA A 62 -16.02 -16.37 4.09
CA ALA A 62 -14.98 -15.37 3.88
C ALA A 62 -13.68 -15.75 4.60
N GLU A 63 -13.76 -16.19 5.86
CA GLU A 63 -12.60 -16.58 6.67
C GLU A 63 -11.91 -17.83 6.12
N ARG A 64 -12.69 -18.78 5.59
CA ARG A 64 -12.15 -19.94 4.90
C ARG A 64 -11.46 -19.53 3.60
N GLU A 65 -12.06 -18.70 2.79
CA GLU A 65 -11.51 -18.28 1.49
C GLU A 65 -10.20 -17.50 1.64
N ILE A 66 -10.10 -16.57 2.59
CA ILE A 66 -8.85 -15.84 2.83
C ILE A 66 -7.73 -16.78 3.31
N ARG A 67 -8.07 -17.81 4.10
CA ARG A 67 -7.11 -18.81 4.56
C ARG A 67 -6.63 -19.69 3.42
N GLU A 68 -7.55 -20.17 2.60
CA GLU A 68 -7.22 -20.98 1.42
C GLU A 68 -6.32 -20.20 0.44
N VAL A 69 -6.57 -18.91 0.23
CA VAL A 69 -5.69 -18.04 -0.58
C VAL A 69 -4.32 -17.90 0.08
N ALA A 70 -4.26 -17.61 1.38
CA ALA A 70 -3.00 -17.46 2.10
C ALA A 70 -2.14 -18.73 2.04
N ASP A 71 -2.76 -19.89 2.25
CA ASP A 71 -2.12 -21.20 2.22
C ASP A 71 -1.67 -21.57 0.80
N ALA A 72 -2.50 -21.33 -0.22
CA ALA A 72 -2.16 -21.59 -1.62
C ALA A 72 -1.01 -20.72 -2.13
N MET A 73 -0.93 -19.47 -1.68
CA MET A 73 0.18 -18.56 -1.96
C MET A 73 1.44 -18.88 -1.13
N GLY A 74 1.36 -19.77 -0.13
CA GLY A 74 2.47 -20.09 0.76
C GLY A 74 2.92 -18.91 1.63
N LEU A 75 1.99 -18.03 2.01
CA LEU A 75 2.30 -16.86 2.83
C LEU A 75 2.72 -17.28 4.25
N ASP A 76 3.77 -16.66 4.79
CA ASP A 76 4.05 -16.71 6.22
C ASP A 76 3.12 -15.71 6.93
N TYR A 77 2.08 -16.21 7.59
CA TYR A 77 1.07 -15.40 8.27
C TYR A 77 0.79 -15.86 9.69
N PHE A 78 0.24 -14.94 10.48
CA PHE A 78 -0.34 -15.24 11.80
C PHE A 78 -1.79 -14.77 11.89
N ILE A 79 -2.56 -15.34 12.81
CA ILE A 79 -3.96 -14.99 13.01
C ILE A 79 -4.08 -13.80 13.97
N GLY A 80 -4.84 -12.78 13.56
CA GLY A 80 -5.31 -11.69 14.40
C GLY A 80 -6.79 -11.86 14.71
N GLU A 81 -7.10 -12.55 15.81
CA GLU A 81 -8.48 -12.65 16.29
C GLU A 81 -8.99 -11.29 16.76
N GLY A 82 -10.20 -10.90 16.32
CA GLY A 82 -10.80 -9.62 16.70
C GLY A 82 -10.31 -8.42 15.89
N GLU A 83 -9.37 -8.63 14.96
CA GLU A 83 -8.75 -7.57 14.16
C GLU A 83 -9.43 -7.36 12.80
N ALA A 84 -10.40 -8.21 12.44
CA ALA A 84 -11.21 -8.01 11.24
C ALA A 84 -12.01 -6.70 11.32
N ALA A 85 -12.34 -6.11 10.16
CA ALA A 85 -13.28 -5.00 10.17
C ALA A 85 -14.71 -5.53 10.35
N PHE A 86 -15.67 -4.64 10.62
CA PHE A 86 -17.03 -5.06 10.94
C PHE A 86 -17.78 -5.76 9.78
N TYR A 87 -17.30 -5.66 8.54
CA TYR A 87 -17.97 -6.18 7.33
C TYR A 87 -17.21 -7.30 6.61
N GLY A 88 -16.07 -7.74 7.13
CA GLY A 88 -15.40 -8.93 6.62
C GLY A 88 -13.94 -9.07 7.05
N PRO A 89 -13.35 -10.26 6.85
CA PRO A 89 -11.98 -10.56 7.21
C PRO A 89 -11.00 -9.96 6.20
N LYS A 90 -9.74 -9.81 6.60
CA LYS A 90 -8.72 -9.10 5.80
C LYS A 90 -7.31 -9.62 5.99
N PHE A 91 -6.49 -9.42 4.97
CA PHE A 91 -5.03 -9.49 5.02
C PHE A 91 -4.51 -8.13 5.44
N ASP A 92 -3.89 -8.05 6.61
CA ASP A 92 -3.14 -6.86 7.05
C ASP A 92 -1.65 -7.09 6.85
N PHE A 93 -0.96 -6.10 6.26
CA PHE A 93 0.49 -6.13 6.08
C PHE A 93 1.16 -5.27 7.16
N ILE A 94 1.86 -5.94 8.06
CA ILE A 94 2.45 -5.34 9.25
C ILE A 94 3.93 -5.05 9.00
N VAL A 95 4.28 -3.77 9.12
CA VAL A 95 5.65 -3.26 8.98
C VAL A 95 6.21 -2.88 10.34
N ARG A 96 7.53 -3.04 10.52
CA ARG A 96 8.25 -2.45 11.65
C ARG A 96 8.99 -1.19 11.21
N ASP A 97 8.87 -0.14 12.00
CA ASP A 97 9.66 1.07 11.78
C ASP A 97 11.06 0.99 12.42
N ALA A 98 11.85 2.06 12.26
CA ALA A 98 13.24 2.13 12.70
C ALA A 98 13.43 2.00 14.22
N ILE A 99 12.40 2.23 15.02
CA ILE A 99 12.43 2.07 16.50
C ILE A 99 11.62 0.87 16.98
N GLY A 100 11.19 -0.01 16.06
CA GLY A 100 10.59 -1.30 16.35
C GLY A 100 9.08 -1.29 16.59
N ARG A 101 8.38 -0.16 16.40
CA ARG A 101 6.91 -0.11 16.47
C ARG A 101 6.32 -0.85 15.28
N LYS A 102 5.16 -1.48 15.48
CA LYS A 102 4.42 -2.19 14.43
C LYS A 102 3.35 -1.28 13.85
N TRP A 103 3.31 -1.21 12.52
CA TRP A 103 2.33 -0.43 11.77
C TRP A 103 1.58 -1.35 10.82
N GLN A 104 0.25 -1.27 10.83
CA GLN A 104 -0.54 -1.76 9.71
C GLN A 104 -0.46 -0.71 8.58
N LEU A 105 0.03 -1.14 7.42
CA LEU A 105 0.05 -0.35 6.19
C LEU A 105 -0.95 -0.90 5.19
N GLY A 106 -0.51 -1.87 4.39
CA GLY A 106 -1.31 -2.47 3.34
C GLY A 106 -2.51 -3.23 3.91
N THR A 107 -3.62 -3.23 3.18
CA THR A 107 -4.78 -4.08 3.48
C THR A 107 -5.40 -4.63 2.20
N VAL A 108 -5.86 -5.88 2.26
CA VAL A 108 -6.74 -6.50 1.26
C VAL A 108 -7.88 -7.15 2.03
N GLN A 109 -9.12 -6.71 1.82
CA GLN A 109 -10.27 -7.10 2.63
C GLN A 109 -11.40 -7.59 1.74
N VAL A 110 -12.04 -8.68 2.16
CA VAL A 110 -13.27 -9.20 1.52
C VAL A 110 -14.49 -8.59 2.20
N ASP A 111 -15.48 -8.18 1.43
CA ASP A 111 -16.75 -7.62 1.91
C ASP A 111 -17.95 -8.27 1.21
N TYR A 112 -18.75 -8.96 2.02
CA TYR A 112 -20.03 -9.57 1.64
C TYR A 112 -21.24 -8.76 2.12
N VAL A 113 -21.04 -7.76 2.97
CA VAL A 113 -22.09 -7.00 3.64
C VAL A 113 -22.55 -5.83 2.78
N MET A 114 -21.62 -5.04 2.23
CA MET A 114 -21.99 -3.86 1.43
C MET A 114 -22.73 -4.21 0.14
N PRO A 115 -22.38 -5.27 -0.62
CA PRO A 115 -23.17 -5.67 -1.79
C PRO A 115 -24.66 -5.86 -1.47
N GLU A 116 -24.97 -6.50 -0.33
CA GLU A 116 -26.35 -6.70 0.11
C GLU A 116 -27.03 -5.40 0.54
N ARG A 117 -26.32 -4.58 1.33
CA ARG A 117 -26.86 -3.30 1.83
C ARG A 117 -27.20 -2.32 0.71
N PHE A 118 -26.35 -2.25 -0.30
CA PHE A 118 -26.53 -1.37 -1.46
C PHE A 118 -27.39 -2.00 -2.57
N GLN A 119 -27.81 -3.25 -2.39
CA GLN A 119 -28.55 -4.00 -3.41
C GLN A 119 -27.83 -4.02 -4.76
N LEU A 120 -26.51 -4.28 -4.73
CA LEU A 120 -25.70 -4.39 -5.93
C LEU A 120 -25.98 -5.70 -6.64
N ASP A 121 -26.16 -5.65 -7.96
CA ASP A 121 -26.43 -6.83 -8.77
C ASP A 121 -25.62 -6.79 -10.06
N TYR A 122 -25.24 -7.97 -10.54
CA TYR A 122 -24.83 -8.20 -11.93
C TYR A 122 -25.69 -9.30 -12.57
N VAL A 123 -25.73 -9.35 -13.90
CA VAL A 123 -26.44 -10.41 -14.64
C VAL A 123 -25.47 -11.54 -14.92
N GLY A 124 -25.79 -12.74 -14.41
CA GLY A 124 -24.99 -13.94 -14.56
C GLY A 124 -25.19 -14.63 -15.92
N ALA A 125 -24.41 -15.68 -16.16
CA ALA A 125 -24.51 -16.49 -17.37
C ALA A 125 -25.85 -17.23 -17.51
N ASP A 126 -26.55 -17.43 -16.39
CA ASP A 126 -27.92 -17.97 -16.30
C ASP A 126 -29.00 -16.90 -16.55
N ASN A 127 -28.60 -15.66 -16.87
CA ASN A 127 -29.46 -14.50 -17.07
C ASN A 127 -30.27 -14.11 -15.80
N GLN A 128 -29.83 -14.55 -14.62
CA GLN A 128 -30.38 -14.15 -13.32
C GLN A 128 -29.54 -13.04 -12.70
N LYS A 129 -30.12 -12.35 -11.71
CA LYS A 129 -29.39 -11.38 -10.88
C LYS A 129 -28.59 -12.11 -9.81
N HIS A 130 -27.32 -11.75 -9.68
CA HIS A 130 -26.41 -12.26 -8.66
C HIS A 130 -25.76 -11.10 -7.91
N ARG A 131 -25.42 -11.34 -6.65
CA ARG A 131 -24.66 -10.39 -5.82
C ARG A 131 -23.17 -10.49 -6.13
N PRO A 132 -22.48 -9.37 -6.39
CA PRO A 132 -21.02 -9.37 -6.46
C PRO A 132 -20.41 -9.46 -5.06
N VAL A 133 -19.13 -9.83 -5.00
CA VAL A 133 -18.28 -9.68 -3.81
C VAL A 133 -17.39 -8.46 -4.01
N ILE A 134 -17.18 -7.68 -2.94
CA ILE A 134 -16.28 -6.53 -2.98
C ILE A 134 -14.95 -6.90 -2.33
N ILE A 135 -13.85 -6.53 -2.98
CA ILE A 135 -12.52 -6.52 -2.37
C ILE A 135 -12.10 -5.07 -2.19
N HIS A 136 -11.82 -4.68 -0.94
CA HIS A 136 -11.23 -3.38 -0.62
C HIS A 136 -9.71 -3.55 -0.55
N ARG A 137 -8.97 -2.67 -1.19
CA ARG A 137 -7.51 -2.71 -1.14
C ARG A 137 -6.88 -1.34 -1.06
N ALA A 138 -5.84 -1.24 -0.24
CA ALA A 138 -4.96 -0.09 -0.16
C ALA A 138 -3.52 -0.57 0.08
N PRO A 139 -2.73 -0.86 -0.99
CA PRO A 139 -1.34 -1.30 -0.89
C PRO A 139 -0.44 -0.40 -0.05
N PHE A 140 -0.53 0.92 -0.23
CA PHE A 140 0.23 1.91 0.55
C PHE A 140 -0.46 2.25 1.87
N GLY A 141 -1.79 2.21 1.90
CA GLY A 141 -2.59 2.72 3.01
C GLY A 141 -2.75 4.24 2.90
N SER A 142 -2.70 4.95 4.03
CA SER A 142 -2.64 6.43 3.97
C SER A 142 -1.27 6.87 3.45
N MET A 143 -1.26 7.74 2.45
CA MET A 143 -0.04 8.30 1.88
C MET A 143 0.77 9.06 2.95
N GLU A 144 0.10 9.78 3.85
CA GLU A 144 0.76 10.48 4.96
C GLU A 144 1.47 9.51 5.91
N ARG A 145 0.81 8.40 6.28
CA ARG A 145 1.42 7.36 7.11
C ARG A 145 2.56 6.66 6.37
N PHE A 146 2.36 6.34 5.09
CA PHE A 146 3.35 5.66 4.28
C PHE A 146 4.63 6.49 4.15
N ILE A 147 4.53 7.78 3.81
CA ILE A 147 5.68 8.69 3.74
C ILE A 147 6.36 8.83 5.10
N SER A 148 5.60 8.94 6.20
CA SER A 148 6.18 8.98 7.55
C SER A 148 7.03 7.76 7.84
N ILE A 149 6.55 6.56 7.48
CA ILE A 149 7.29 5.31 7.68
C ILE A 149 8.49 5.24 6.72
N LEU A 150 8.38 5.71 5.48
CA LEU A 150 9.50 5.75 4.54
C LEU A 150 10.64 6.67 5.01
N ILE A 151 10.32 7.82 5.59
CA ILE A 151 11.32 8.73 6.18
C ILE A 151 12.11 7.99 7.26
N GLU A 152 11.43 7.29 8.16
CA GLU A 152 12.06 6.51 9.22
C GLU A 152 12.85 5.31 8.64
N HIS A 153 12.27 4.58 7.70
CA HIS A 153 12.86 3.40 7.07
C HIS A 153 14.19 3.70 6.37
N TYR A 154 14.27 4.83 5.65
CA TYR A 154 15.50 5.26 4.98
C TYR A 154 16.39 6.16 5.83
N ALA A 155 16.01 6.49 7.06
CA ALA A 155 16.67 7.50 7.89
C ALA A 155 16.91 8.83 7.13
N GLY A 156 15.95 9.22 6.28
CA GLY A 156 16.03 10.38 5.38
C GLY A 156 16.91 10.23 4.13
N ASN A 157 17.68 9.14 3.99
CA ASN A 157 18.52 8.85 2.83
C ASN A 157 17.74 8.07 1.75
N PHE A 158 16.78 8.73 1.11
CA PHE A 158 15.91 8.11 0.13
C PHE A 158 16.65 7.52 -1.08
N PRO A 159 16.11 6.44 -1.70
CA PRO A 159 16.55 6.00 -3.02
C PRO A 159 16.48 7.14 -4.05
N PHE A 160 17.39 7.13 -5.02
CA PHE A 160 17.53 8.21 -6.01
C PHE A 160 16.20 8.59 -6.68
N TRP A 161 15.36 7.61 -7.03
CA TRP A 161 14.08 7.85 -7.69
C TRP A 161 13.05 8.58 -6.81
N LEU A 162 13.17 8.48 -5.48
CA LEU A 162 12.27 9.06 -4.49
C LEU A 162 12.80 10.35 -3.86
N ALA A 163 14.12 10.59 -3.91
CA ALA A 163 14.76 11.74 -3.28
C ALA A 163 14.14 13.09 -3.75
N PRO A 164 13.73 14.00 -2.84
CA PRO A 164 13.11 15.28 -3.22
C PRO A 164 14.01 16.13 -4.12
N VAL A 165 15.30 16.13 -3.83
CA VAL A 165 16.37 16.67 -4.68
C VAL A 165 17.29 15.52 -5.04
N GLN A 166 17.44 15.25 -6.33
CA GLN A 166 18.25 14.13 -6.83
C GLN A 166 19.70 14.52 -7.07
N LEU A 167 19.93 15.75 -7.55
CA LEU A 167 21.26 16.31 -7.79
C LEU A 167 21.32 17.78 -7.36
N ASN A 168 22.49 18.18 -6.84
CA ASN A 168 22.84 19.57 -6.58
C ASN A 168 24.03 19.97 -7.47
N VAL A 169 23.87 21.04 -8.25
CA VAL A 169 24.95 21.60 -9.08
C VAL A 169 25.59 22.78 -8.33
N LEU A 170 26.90 22.68 -8.08
CA LEU A 170 27.65 23.63 -7.27
C LEU A 170 28.74 24.32 -8.13
N PRO A 171 28.48 25.49 -8.75
CA PRO A 171 29.53 26.21 -9.46
C PRO A 171 30.60 26.73 -8.49
N ILE A 172 31.88 26.54 -8.89
CA ILE A 172 33.05 26.92 -8.07
C ILE A 172 33.27 28.45 -8.07
N ALA A 173 32.96 29.13 -9.17
CA ALA A 173 33.17 30.56 -9.35
C ALA A 173 32.01 31.17 -10.17
N ASP A 174 31.84 32.50 -10.09
CA ASP A 174 30.76 33.21 -10.79
C ASP A 174 30.78 33.00 -12.30
N ALA A 175 31.98 32.86 -12.88
CA ALA A 175 32.17 32.55 -14.29
C ALA A 175 31.54 31.20 -14.71
N HIS A 176 31.30 30.27 -13.78
CA HIS A 176 30.72 28.96 -14.06
C HIS A 176 29.20 28.92 -13.90
N GLN A 177 28.54 30.01 -13.49
CA GLN A 177 27.11 30.00 -13.20
C GLN A 177 26.26 29.71 -14.45
N SER A 178 26.56 30.36 -15.58
CA SER A 178 25.85 30.11 -16.84
C SER A 178 25.95 28.64 -17.27
N PHE A 179 27.13 28.03 -17.14
CA PHE A 179 27.32 26.62 -17.47
C PHE A 179 26.58 25.68 -16.50
N ALA A 180 26.52 26.04 -15.21
CA ALA A 180 25.75 25.29 -14.23
C ALA A 180 24.24 25.31 -14.54
N GLU A 181 23.72 26.43 -15.04
CA GLU A 181 22.33 26.56 -15.52
C GLU A 181 22.06 25.66 -16.73
N ASP A 182 22.98 25.62 -17.71
CA ASP A 182 22.87 24.74 -18.88
C ASP A 182 22.83 23.26 -18.48
N VAL A 183 23.74 22.84 -17.58
CA VAL A 183 23.77 21.47 -17.06
C VAL A 183 22.47 21.12 -16.33
N ALA A 184 21.97 22.02 -15.49
CA ALA A 184 20.71 21.79 -14.78
C ALA A 184 19.51 21.75 -15.73
N ALA A 185 19.50 22.55 -16.79
CA ALA A 185 18.47 22.53 -17.82
C ALA A 185 18.46 21.19 -18.57
N GLU A 186 19.63 20.68 -18.95
CA GLU A 186 19.76 19.37 -19.61
C GLU A 186 19.26 18.22 -18.71
N LEU A 187 19.62 18.25 -17.42
CA LEU A 187 19.19 17.23 -16.46
C LEU A 187 17.67 17.29 -16.20
N ARG A 188 17.10 18.51 -16.08
CA ARG A 188 15.65 18.70 -15.92
C ARG A 188 14.88 18.24 -17.16
N ALA A 189 15.42 18.46 -18.37
CA ALA A 189 14.84 17.96 -19.62
C ALA A 189 14.76 16.42 -19.67
N ARG A 190 15.57 15.72 -18.86
CA ARG A 190 15.55 14.26 -18.69
C ARG A 190 14.72 13.80 -17.48
N GLY A 191 13.96 14.69 -16.85
CA GLY A 191 13.10 14.38 -15.71
C GLY A 191 13.81 14.32 -14.35
N ILE A 192 15.07 14.77 -14.26
CA ILE A 192 15.83 14.75 -13.01
C ILE A 192 15.53 16.02 -12.20
N ARG A 193 15.23 15.85 -10.91
CA ARG A 193 15.01 16.94 -9.95
C ARG A 193 16.35 17.54 -9.50
N VAL A 194 16.73 18.64 -10.12
CA VAL A 194 18.03 19.30 -9.88
C VAL A 194 17.86 20.66 -9.22
N ASN A 195 18.65 20.88 -8.17
CA ASN A 195 18.86 22.18 -7.54
C ASN A 195 20.23 22.76 -7.94
N ILE A 196 20.34 24.08 -8.00
CA ILE A 196 21.60 24.79 -8.27
C ILE A 196 21.89 25.72 -7.09
N ASP A 197 23.09 25.62 -6.51
CA ASP A 197 23.49 26.49 -5.40
C ASP A 197 24.39 27.64 -5.88
N LEU A 198 23.75 28.77 -6.19
CA LEU A 198 24.40 30.00 -6.63
C LEU A 198 24.81 30.94 -5.49
N ARG A 199 24.72 30.52 -4.22
CA ARG A 199 25.11 31.38 -3.09
C ARG A 199 26.58 31.78 -3.18
N ASN A 200 26.92 33.00 -2.77
CA ASN A 200 28.31 33.42 -2.67
C ASN A 200 28.95 32.90 -1.37
N GLU A 201 29.15 31.58 -1.31
CA GLU A 201 29.72 30.87 -0.17
C GLU A 201 30.87 29.96 -0.63
N LYS A 202 31.81 29.66 0.28
CA LYS A 202 32.89 28.71 0.00
C LYS A 202 32.31 27.35 -0.38
N ILE A 203 32.92 26.64 -1.33
CA ILE A 203 32.40 25.35 -1.83
C ILE A 203 32.16 24.32 -0.70
N ASN A 204 33.05 24.25 0.29
CA ASN A 204 32.89 23.37 1.45
C ASN A 204 31.61 23.65 2.25
N ARG A 205 31.16 24.91 2.28
CA ARG A 205 29.92 25.31 2.95
C ARG A 205 28.67 24.99 2.12
N LYS A 206 28.81 24.90 0.79
CA LYS A 206 27.74 24.42 -0.10
C LYS A 206 27.58 22.90 -0.07
N ILE A 207 28.66 22.17 0.23
CA ILE A 207 28.68 20.69 0.33
C ILE A 207 28.15 20.21 1.68
N ALA A 208 28.47 20.93 2.77
CA ALA A 208 28.07 20.60 4.14
C ALA A 208 26.59 20.88 4.40
#